data_AF-A0A4U9HNA6-F1
#
_entry.id   AF-A0A4U9HNA6-F1
#
_cell.length_a   1.000
_cell.length_b   1.000
_cell.length_c   1.000
_cell.angle_alpha   90.00
_cell.angle_beta   90.00
_cell.angle_gamma   90.00
#
_symmetry.space_group_name_H-M   'P 1'
#
loop_
_entity.id
_entity.type
_entity.pdbx_description
1 polymer ?
#
loop_
_entity_poly.entity_id
_entity_poly.type
_entity_poly.pdbx_seq_one_letter_code
_entity_poly.pdbx_strand_id
1 'polypeptide(L)' 'MVGQAAGVLQSALISSEAVIDHFQVIIAQLRVACFCTGSANLAQLRQAPLVAQT' A
#
# COMPACT_ATOMS: atom_id res chain seq x y z
N MET A 1 5.47 -0.26 9.24
CA MET A 1 5.10 0.91 8.42
C MET A 1 5.95 0.89 7.18
N VAL A 2 5.41 1.31 6.03
CA VAL A 2 6.17 1.47 4.77
C VAL A 2 6.16 2.96 4.40
N GLY A 3 7.30 3.49 3.96
CA GLY A 3 7.42 4.88 3.51
C GLY A 3 7.19 5.01 2.01
N GLN A 4 6.65 6.15 1.56
CA GLN A 4 6.50 6.48 0.14
C GLN A 4 7.25 7.79 -0.13
N ALA A 5 8.53 7.67 -0.54
CA ALA A 5 9.33 8.82 -0.96
C ALA A 5 9.27 8.95 -2.49
N ALA A 6 9.99 8.08 -3.22
CA ALA A 6 9.96 8.10 -4.68
C ALA A 6 8.57 7.78 -5.25
N GLY A 7 7.79 6.93 -4.57
CA GLY A 7 6.45 6.52 -5.02
C GLY A 7 5.45 7.68 -5.20
N VAL A 8 5.55 8.72 -4.36
CA VAL A 8 4.63 9.88 -4.39
C VAL A 8 5.16 11.06 -5.21
N LEU A 9 6.44 11.06 -5.58
CA LEU A 9 7.11 12.21 -6.18
C LEU A 9 6.42 12.68 -7.47
N GLN A 10 6.07 11.75 -8.36
CA GLN A 10 5.44 12.10 -9.64
C GLN A 10 4.07 12.75 -9.43
N SER A 11 3.22 12.21 -8.56
CA SER A 11 1.93 12.82 -8.24
C SER A 11 2.09 14.19 -7.58
N ALA A 12 3.10 14.35 -6.73
CA ALA A 12 3.37 15.61 -6.04
C ALA A 12 3.82 16.73 -6.99
N LEU A 13 4.49 16.39 -8.10
CA LEU A 13 4.84 17.35 -9.15
C LEU A 13 3.64 17.78 -9.99
N ILE A 14 2.54 17.01 -9.98
CA ILE A 14 1.32 17.30 -10.74
C ILE A 14 0.39 18.21 -9.93
N SER A 15 -0.09 17.73 -8.78
CA SER A 15 -0.94 18.51 -7.86
C SER A 15 -1.20 17.77 -6.55
N SER A 16 -1.81 18.46 -5.57
CA SER A 16 -2.27 17.85 -4.32
C SER A 16 -3.37 16.81 -4.56
N GLU A 17 -4.27 17.05 -5.51
CA GLU A 17 -5.34 16.11 -5.89
C GLU A 17 -4.76 14.84 -6.48
N ALA A 18 -3.75 14.94 -7.35
CA ALA A 18 -3.06 13.78 -7.90
C ALA A 18 -2.37 12.93 -6.81
N VAL A 19 -1.86 13.56 -5.74
CA VAL A 19 -1.32 12.85 -4.57
C VAL A 19 -2.42 12.11 -3.81
N ILE A 20 -3.57 12.75 -3.61
CA ILE A 20 -4.73 12.12 -2.96
C ILE A 20 -5.16 10.89 -3.77
N ASP A 21 -5.33 11.03 -5.09
CA ASP A 21 -5.72 9.94 -5.98
C ASP A 21 -4.71 8.79 -5.95
N HIS A 22 -3.41 9.11 -5.97
CA HIS A 22 -2.34 8.11 -5.83
C HIS A 22 -2.46 7.32 -4.51
N PHE A 23 -2.67 8.00 -3.38
CA PHE A 23 -2.83 7.32 -2.10
C PHE A 23 -4.15 6.52 -2.00
N GLN A 24 -5.23 6.96 -2.64
CA GLN A 24 -6.47 6.16 -2.68
C GLN A 24 -6.23 4.80 -3.35
N VAL A 25 -5.46 4.77 -4.43
CA VAL A 25 -5.06 3.52 -5.08
C VAL A 25 -4.22 2.65 -4.15
N ILE A 26 -3.20 3.21 -3.49
CA ILE A 26 -2.37 2.45 -2.54
C ILE A 26 -3.21 1.88 -1.38
N ILE A 27 -4.13 2.68 -0.82
CA ILE A 27 -5.02 2.23 0.26
C ILE A 27 -5.90 1.06 -0.23
N ALA A 28 -6.48 1.16 -1.43
CA ALA A 28 -7.26 0.07 -2.01
C ALA A 28 -6.42 -1.19 -2.22
N GLN A 29 -5.20 -1.06 -2.73
CA GLN A 29 -4.27 -2.18 -2.91
C GLN A 29 -3.90 -2.85 -1.59
N LEU A 30 -3.65 -2.08 -0.53
CA LEU A 30 -3.39 -2.62 0.80
C LEU A 30 -4.61 -3.39 1.34
N ARG A 31 -5.84 -2.91 1.09
CA ARG A 31 -7.05 -3.65 1.43
C ARG A 31 -7.19 -4.94 0.65
N VAL A 32 -6.84 -4.95 -0.64
CA VAL A 32 -6.81 -6.16 -1.46
C VAL A 32 -5.80 -7.16 -0.91
N ALA A 33 -4.59 -6.71 -0.55
CA ALA A 33 -3.59 -7.57 0.07
C ALA A 33 -4.10 -8.20 1.37
N CYS A 34 -4.69 -7.39 2.25
CA CYS A 34 -5.36 -7.85 3.47
C CYS A 34 -6.43 -8.93 3.17
N PHE A 35 -7.28 -8.72 2.16
CA PHE A 35 -8.29 -9.69 1.77
C PHE A 35 -7.66 -11.02 1.31
N CYS A 36 -6.67 -10.95 0.40
CA CYS A 36 -6.00 -12.12 -0.15
C CYS A 36 -5.24 -12.95 0.91
N THR A 37 -4.82 -12.32 2.01
CA THR A 37 -4.12 -13.00 3.12
C THR A 37 -5.02 -13.27 4.34
N GLY A 38 -6.34 -13.05 4.24
CA GLY A 38 -7.28 -13.25 5.35
C GLY A 38 -7.00 -12.34 6.56
N SER A 39 -6.38 -11.19 6.35
CA SER A 39 -5.99 -10.24 7.40
C SER A 39 -7.02 -9.12 7.52
N ALA A 40 -7.52 -8.86 8.73
CA ALA A 40 -8.51 -7.81 8.96
C ALA A 40 -7.92 -6.39 8.95
N ASN A 41 -6.61 -6.26 9.16
CA ASN A 41 -5.90 -4.99 9.22
C ASN A 41 -4.39 -5.18 8.92
N LEU A 42 -3.66 -4.08 8.80
CA LEU A 42 -2.23 -4.09 8.48
C LEU A 42 -1.36 -4.76 9.55
N ALA A 43 -1.78 -4.74 10.82
CA ALA A 43 -1.04 -5.38 11.90
C ALA A 43 -1.08 -6.90 11.76
N GLN A 44 -2.22 -7.46 11.32
CA GLN A 44 -2.37 -8.87 10.97
C GLN A 44 -1.67 -9.20 9.65
N LEU A 45 -1.80 -8.35 8.61
CA LEU A 45 -1.12 -8.55 7.32
C LEU A 45 0.39 -8.69 7.48
N ARG A 46 1.00 -7.94 8.41
CA ARG A 46 2.42 -8.06 8.74
C ARG A 46 2.84 -9.47 9.18
N GLN A 47 1.92 -10.26 9.71
CA GLN A 47 2.15 -11.63 10.18
C GLN A 47 1.66 -12.68 9.18
N ALA A 48 1.17 -12.27 8.01
CA ALA A 48 0.71 -13.20 6.98
C ALA A 48 1.87 -14.11 6.52
N PRO A 49 1.64 -15.42 6.30
CA PRO A 49 2.67 -16.33 5.82
C PRO A 49 3.23 -15.87 4.47
N LEU A 50 4.56 -15.83 4.35
CA LEU A 50 5.26 -15.52 3.11
C LEU A 50 5.99 -16.77 2.60
N VAL A 51 6.05 -16.91 1.27
CA VAL A 51 6.89 -17.93 0.65
C VAL A 51 8.32 -17.40 0.60
N ALA A 52 9.27 -18.13 1.19
CA ALA A 52 10.68 -17.79 1.08
C ALA A 52 11.14 -18.03 -0.36
N GLN A 53 11.76 -17.01 -0.97
CA GLN A 53 12.44 -17.17 -2.25
C GLN A 53 13.80 -17.79 -1.97
N THR A 54 14.02 -19.01 -2.48
CA THR A 54 15.27 -19.78 -2.36
C THR A 54 16.29 -19.32 -3.39
#